data_AF-A0A819V706-F1
#
_entry.id   AF-A0A819V706-F1
#
_cell.length_a   1.000
_cell.length_b   1.000
_cell.length_c   1.000
_cell.angle_alpha   90.00
_cell.angle_beta   90.00
_cell.angle_gamma   90.00
#
_symmetry.space_group_name_H-M   'P 1'
#
loop_
_entity.id
_entity.type
_entity.pdbx_description
1 polymer ?
#
loop_
_entity_poly.entity_id
_entity_poly.type
_entity_poly.pdbx_seq_one_letter_code
_entity_poly.pdbx_strand_id
1 'polypeptide(L)' 'SDDLVRTDKILQPHTIDAFWLERKLTEIYSNVTDAKIKAEEVLSILKTASNNHELENKLIILLGF' A
#
# COMPACT_ATOMS: atom_id res chain seq x y z
N SER A 1 -11.71 14.62 21.86
CA SER A 1 -10.73 15.60 21.37
C SER A 1 -9.60 14.86 20.69
N ASP A 2 -9.53 14.98 19.37
CA ASP A 2 -8.34 14.92 18.50
C ASP A 2 -7.18 13.89 18.63
N ASP A 3 -7.31 12.76 19.29
CA ASP A 3 -6.22 11.74 19.34
C ASP A 3 -6.15 10.78 18.13
N LEU A 4 -6.67 11.17 16.96
CA LEU A 4 -6.50 10.42 15.71
C LEU A 4 -6.08 11.33 14.54
N VAL A 5 -5.27 12.35 14.83
CA VAL A 5 -4.37 12.88 13.80
C VAL A 5 -3.37 11.77 13.49
N ARG A 6 -3.81 10.82 12.66
CA ARG A 6 -2.93 10.01 11.83
C ARG A 6 -2.02 11.03 11.20
N THR A 7 -0.77 11.02 11.61
CA THR A 7 0.24 11.81 10.94
C THR A 7 0.27 11.27 9.52
N ASP A 8 -0.49 11.93 8.64
CA ASP A 8 -0.20 11.98 7.23
C ASP A 8 1.22 12.51 7.17
N LYS A 9 2.20 11.61 7.29
CA LYS A 9 3.55 11.85 6.84
C LYS A 9 3.36 12.16 5.38
N ILE A 10 3.27 13.46 5.07
CA ILE A 10 3.02 13.98 3.73
C ILE A 10 4.02 13.26 2.84
N LEU A 11 3.52 12.30 2.07
CA LEU A 11 4.35 11.46 1.23
C LEU A 11 4.85 12.35 0.12
N GLN A 12 6.13 12.71 0.18
CA GLN A 12 6.69 13.62 -0.81
C GLN A 12 6.79 12.85 -2.14
N PRO A 13 6.25 13.38 -3.26
CA PRO A 13 6.26 12.66 -4.53
C PRO A 13 7.66 12.20 -4.96
N HIS A 14 8.70 12.98 -4.64
CA HIS A 14 10.09 12.66 -4.94
C HIS A 14 10.65 11.45 -4.17
N THR A 15 9.95 10.97 -3.13
CA THR A 15 10.33 9.78 -2.37
C THR A 15 9.65 8.51 -2.87
N ILE A 16 8.73 8.65 -3.82
CA ILE A 16 7.98 7.54 -4.41
C ILE A 16 8.70 7.12 -5.68
N ASP A 17 9.60 6.14 -5.55
CA ASP A 17 10.23 5.46 -6.68
C ASP A 17 9.48 4.16 -7.03
N ALA A 18 9.95 3.45 -8.06
CA ALA A 18 9.35 2.20 -8.53
C ALA A 18 9.37 1.06 -7.48
N PHE A 19 10.23 1.16 -6.46
CA PHE A 19 10.44 0.12 -5.44
C PHE A 19 9.92 0.55 -4.06
N TRP A 20 9.40 1.76 -3.92
CA TRP A 20 8.92 2.31 -2.64
C TRP A 20 7.88 1.40 -2.00
N LEU A 21 6.94 0.89 -2.79
CA LEU A 21 5.89 0.00 -2.31
C LEU A 21 6.43 -1.39 -1.95
N GLU A 22 7.35 -1.93 -2.74
CA GLU A 22 8.02 -3.20 -2.43
C GLU A 22 8.77 -3.10 -1.09
N ARG A 23 9.49 -2.00 -0.86
CA ARG A 23 10.18 -1.73 0.41
C ARG A 23 9.21 -1.65 1.58
N LYS A 24 8.05 -1.00 1.39
CA LYS A 24 7.00 -0.95 2.40
C LYS A 24 6.38 -2.29 2.71
N LEU A 25 6.18 -3.13 1.69
CA LEU A 25 5.68 -4.48 1.90
C LEU A 25 6.74 -5.41 2.49
N THR A 26 8.03 -5.20 2.21
CA THR A 26 9.14 -5.96 2.82
C THR A 26 9.26 -5.69 4.34
N GLU A 27 8.75 -4.55 4.84
CA GLU A 27 8.64 -4.30 6.29
C GLU A 27 7.63 -5.26 6.97
N ILE A 28 6.70 -5.84 6.20
CA ILE A 28 5.59 -6.68 6.67
C ILE A 28 5.80 -8.15 6.28
N TYR A 29 6.21 -8.40 5.04
CA TYR A 29 6.48 -9.71 4.48
C TYR A 29 7.98 -10.00 4.53
N SER A 30 8.35 -11.12 5.16
CA SER A 30 9.74 -11.56 5.30
C SER A 30 10.38 -12.07 4.00
N ASN A 31 9.57 -12.36 2.97
CA ASN A 31 10.03 -12.83 1.67
C ASN A 31 9.96 -11.73 0.61
N VAL A 32 11.12 -11.40 0.01
CA VAL A 32 11.27 -10.37 -1.01
C VAL A 32 10.44 -10.66 -2.26
N THR A 33 10.36 -11.93 -2.68
CA THR A 33 9.57 -12.32 -3.85
C THR A 33 8.08 -12.11 -3.62
N ASP A 34 7.59 -12.46 -2.43
CA ASP A 34 6.18 -12.29 -2.07
C ASP A 34 5.83 -10.79 -1.95
N ALA A 35 6.71 -10.00 -1.33
CA ALA A 35 6.55 -8.55 -1.23
C ALA A 35 6.48 -7.88 -2.61
N LYS A 36 7.31 -8.33 -3.56
CA LYS A 36 7.28 -7.85 -4.94
C LYS A 36 5.96 -8.17 -5.65
N ILE A 37 5.53 -9.43 -5.61
CA ILE A 37 4.26 -9.85 -6.24
C ILE A 37 3.10 -9.04 -5.65
N LYS A 38 3.07 -8.90 -4.32
CA LYS A 38 2.05 -8.10 -3.63
C LYS A 38 2.10 -6.62 -4.02
N ALA A 39 3.28 -6.04 -4.23
CA ALA A 39 3.40 -4.65 -4.68
C ALA A 39 2.75 -4.45 -6.06
N GLU A 40 3.01 -5.37 -7.00
CA GLU A 40 2.41 -5.32 -8.33
C GLU A 40 0.88 -5.46 -8.26
N GLU A 41 0.37 -6.35 -7.41
CA GLU A 41 -1.08 -6.53 -7.17
C GLU A 41 -1.72 -5.26 -6.56
N VAL A 42 -1.09 -4.65 -5.56
CA VAL A 42 -1.55 -3.39 -4.95
C VAL A 42 -1.57 -2.26 -5.98
N LEU A 43 -0.52 -2.12 -6.80
CA LEU A 43 -0.49 -1.12 -7.87
C LEU A 43 -1.60 -1.34 -8.90
N SER A 44 -1.91 -2.59 -9.23
CA SER A 44 -3.02 -2.93 -10.12
C SER A 44 -4.37 -2.50 -9.52
N ILE A 45 -4.58 -2.75 -8.23
CA ILE A 45 -5.80 -2.34 -7.51
C ILE A 45 -5.90 -0.80 -7.46
N LEU A 46 -4.81 -0.09 -7.14
CA LEU A 46 -4.78 1.38 -7.12
C LEU A 46 -5.13 1.99 -8.49
N LYS A 47 -4.75 1.34 -9.58
CA LYS A 47 -5.06 1.79 -10.95
C LYS A 47 -6.49 1.49 -11.39
N THR A 48 -7.10 0.42 -10.86
CA THR A 48 -8.38 -0.11 -11.36
C THR A 48 -9.57 0.15 -10.44
N ALA A 49 -9.34 0.50 -9.18
CA ALA A 49 -10.41 0.81 -8.24
C ALA A 49 -11.15 2.08 -8.66
N SER A 50 -12.48 2.01 -8.61
CA SER A 50 -13.35 3.12 -9.04
C SER A 50 -13.59 4.14 -7.93
N ASN A 51 -13.44 3.72 -6.67
CA ASN A 51 -13.62 4.58 -5.50
C ASN A 51 -12.81 4.06 -4.30
N ASN A 52 -12.68 4.91 -3.27
CA ASN A 52 -11.88 4.61 -2.08
C ASN A 52 -12.42 3.39 -1.29
N HIS A 53 -13.73 3.15 -1.31
CA HIS A 53 -14.32 2.03 -0.58
C HIS A 53 -13.98 0.68 -1.24
N GLU A 54 -14.08 0.61 -2.57
CA GLU A 54 -13.66 -0.56 -3.35
C GLU A 54 -12.16 -0.80 -3.23
N LEU A 55 -11.36 0.27 -3.29
CA LEU A 55 -9.91 0.21 -3.07
C LEU A 55 -9.60 -0.41 -1.71
N GLU A 56 -10.18 0.11 -0.63
CA GLU A 56 -9.97 -0.37 0.74
C GLU A 56 -10.34 -1.85 0.87
N ASN A 57 -11.53 -2.25 0.40
CA ASN A 57 -11.96 -3.65 0.45
C ASN A 57 -10.99 -4.59 -0.28
N LYS A 58 -10.56 -4.21 -1.49
CA LYS A 58 -9.60 -5.01 -2.26
C LYS A 58 -8.25 -5.12 -1.56
N LEU A 59 -7.77 -4.04 -0.94
CA LEU A 59 -6.51 -4.05 -0.20
C LEU A 59 -6.59 -4.90 1.08
N ILE A 60 -7.69 -4.83 1.83
CA ILE A 60 -7.90 -5.66 3.02
C ILE A 60 -7.83 -7.15 2.66
N ILE A 61 -8.56 -7.56 1.60
CA ILE A 61 -8.56 -8.95 1.13
C ILE A 61 -7.16 -9.38 0.66
N LEU A 62 -6.45 -8.50 -0.06
CA LEU A 62 -5.13 -8.82 -0.62
C LEU A 62 -4.05 -8.97 0.46
N LEU A 63 -4.06 -8.08 1.45
CA LEU A 63 -3.02 -8.00 2.48
C LEU A 63 -3.30 -8.92 3.67
N GLY A 64 -4.55 -9.38 3.83
CA GLY A 64 -4.94 -10.35 4.83
C GLY A 64 -4.99 -9.73 6.23
N PHE A 65 -6.16 -9.17 6.58
CA PHE A 65 -6.59 -8.97 7.96
C PHE A 65 -7.83 -9.83 8.23
#